data_AF-A0A963ZXL7-F1
#
_entry.id   AF-A0A963ZXL7-F1
#
_cell.length_a   1.000
_cell.length_b   1.000
_cell.length_c   1.000
_cell.angle_alpha   90.00
_cell.angle_beta   90.00
_cell.angle_gamma   90.00
#
_symmetry.space_group_name_H-M   'P 1'
#
loop_
_entity.id
_entity.type
_entity.pdbx_description
1 polymer ?
#
loop_
_entity_poly.entity_id
_entity_poly.type
_entity_poly.pdbx_seq_one_letter_code
_entity_poly.pdbx_strand_id
1 'polypeptide(L)'
;MSTVRLAILDLYDGTPNQGMRCINELVARFSHKLEWEVFDVRGKAEVPDLSFDIYISTGGPGDPRVGDGVWDEKYYEWLESLWDWNAQPGNPRKYGFFICHSFQMACIHFRLAEVKPRKSMAFGTFPVHMAGEGVHEPLFEGLPNPFFIADFRHYQVIQPKANRLRELGAEILALEKIRPHVPLERAIMGIRFSQELIGVQFHPEADPDGMLKHFLDPERRKAIVEEHGQEKYLRMIDHLHDSDKIALTHEVILPMFLQRSIKSVEATSLIEV
;
A
#
# COMPACT_ATOMS: atom_id res chain seq x y z
N MET A 1 -12.26 11.28 25.74
CA MET A 1 -11.45 11.34 24.51
C MET A 1 -12.21 10.57 23.46
N SER A 2 -12.45 11.18 22.29
CA SER A 2 -13.03 10.46 21.15
C SER A 2 -12.04 9.38 20.68
N THR A 3 -12.53 8.17 20.48
CA THR A 3 -11.75 7.06 19.91
C THR A 3 -11.39 7.40 18.46
N VAL A 4 -10.14 7.17 18.05
CA VAL A 4 -9.71 7.36 16.64
C VAL A 4 -10.47 6.37 15.76
N ARG A 5 -10.98 6.81 14.61
CA ARG A 5 -11.75 5.94 13.71
C ARG A 5 -10.96 5.62 12.45
N LEU A 6 -10.83 4.33 12.13
CA LEU A 6 -10.10 3.86 10.94
C LEU A 6 -11.04 3.14 9.96
N ALA A 7 -10.97 3.47 8.68
CA ALA A 7 -11.65 2.75 7.62
C ALA A 7 -10.66 1.90 6.81
N ILE A 8 -10.98 0.63 6.60
CA ILE A 8 -10.28 -0.24 5.65
C ILE A 8 -11.13 -0.36 4.39
N LEU A 9 -10.59 0.04 3.25
CA LEU A 9 -11.25 -0.06 1.94
C LEU A 9 -10.79 -1.34 1.24
N ASP A 10 -11.66 -2.34 1.21
CA ASP A 10 -11.41 -3.66 0.62
C ASP A 10 -11.59 -3.65 -0.91
N LEU A 11 -10.48 -3.83 -1.64
CA LEU A 11 -10.43 -3.95 -3.10
C LEU A 11 -10.20 -5.39 -3.58
N TYR A 12 -10.35 -6.41 -2.72
CA TYR A 12 -10.13 -7.81 -3.09
C TYR A 12 -11.30 -8.47 -3.84
N ASP A 13 -12.48 -7.83 -3.89
CA ASP A 13 -13.62 -8.30 -4.71
C ASP A 13 -14.05 -9.74 -4.36
N GLY A 14 -14.16 -10.03 -3.05
CA GLY A 14 -14.46 -11.37 -2.54
C GLY A 14 -13.36 -12.43 -2.77
N THR A 15 -12.25 -12.07 -3.41
CA THR A 15 -11.16 -13.02 -3.70
C THR A 15 -10.44 -13.41 -2.41
N PRO A 16 -10.28 -14.72 -2.12
CA PRO A 16 -9.53 -15.18 -0.95
C PRO A 16 -8.09 -14.65 -0.98
N ASN A 17 -7.73 -13.91 0.07
CA ASN A 17 -6.45 -13.22 0.16
C ASN A 17 -5.85 -13.33 1.57
N GLN A 18 -4.54 -13.09 1.68
CA GLN A 18 -3.88 -12.98 2.99
C GLN A 18 -3.74 -11.54 3.45
N GLY A 19 -3.74 -10.56 2.55
CA GLY A 19 -3.50 -9.16 2.90
C GLY A 19 -4.55 -8.60 3.86
N MET A 20 -5.84 -8.91 3.66
CA MET A 20 -6.90 -8.46 4.58
C MET A 20 -6.72 -9.03 6.00
N ARG A 21 -6.33 -10.31 6.12
CA ARG A 21 -5.98 -10.90 7.43
C ARG A 21 -4.84 -10.12 8.07
N CYS A 22 -3.75 -9.90 7.34
CA CYS A 22 -2.57 -9.21 7.86
C CYS A 22 -2.88 -7.78 8.30
N ILE A 23 -3.64 -7.04 7.49
CA ILE A 23 -4.06 -5.66 7.81
C ILE A 23 -4.91 -5.65 9.08
N ASN A 24 -5.89 -6.56 9.20
CA ASN A 24 -6.71 -6.65 10.42
C ASN A 24 -5.86 -6.99 11.65
N GLU A 25 -4.91 -7.93 11.55
CA GLU A 25 -4.01 -8.27 12.65
C GLU A 25 -3.14 -7.07 13.07
N LEU A 26 -2.58 -6.33 12.10
CA LEU A 26 -1.80 -5.11 12.35
C LEU A 26 -2.63 -4.01 13.01
N VAL A 27 -3.84 -3.76 12.50
CA VAL A 27 -4.76 -2.76 13.06
C VAL A 27 -5.22 -3.16 14.46
N ALA A 28 -5.48 -4.45 14.71
CA ALA A 28 -5.90 -4.96 16.02
C ALA A 28 -4.87 -4.72 17.13
N ARG A 29 -3.57 -4.60 16.81
CA ARG A 29 -2.51 -4.19 17.77
C ARG A 29 -2.80 -2.80 18.38
N PHE A 30 -3.56 -1.96 17.67
CA PHE A 30 -3.92 -0.60 18.07
C PHE A 30 -5.38 -0.47 18.57
N SER A 31 -6.10 -1.57 18.75
CA SER A 31 -7.51 -1.62 19.20
C SER A 31 -7.81 -0.88 20.51
N HIS A 32 -6.79 -0.62 21.33
CA HIS A 32 -6.92 0.18 22.55
C HIS A 32 -6.95 1.69 22.32
N LYS A 33 -6.66 2.15 21.09
CA LYS A 33 -6.63 3.57 20.68
C LYS A 33 -7.57 3.91 19.53
N LEU A 34 -7.92 2.91 18.72
CA LEU A 34 -8.80 3.10 17.58
C LEU A 34 -9.88 2.02 17.51
N GLU A 35 -10.97 2.38 16.86
CA GLU A 35 -11.95 1.46 16.30
C GLU A 35 -11.82 1.43 14.78
N TRP A 36 -12.21 0.32 14.14
CA TRP A 36 -12.15 0.24 12.69
C TRP A 36 -13.35 -0.47 12.06
N GLU A 37 -13.62 -0.10 10.82
CA GLU A 37 -14.66 -0.68 9.97
C GLU A 37 -14.08 -1.04 8.60
N VAL A 38 -14.61 -2.09 7.98
CA VAL A 38 -14.20 -2.57 6.65
C VAL A 38 -15.32 -2.29 5.66
N PHE A 39 -14.97 -1.64 4.55
CA PHE A 39 -15.89 -1.28 3.47
C PHE A 39 -15.58 -2.15 2.26
N ASP A 40 -16.58 -2.91 1.79
CA ASP A 40 -16.47 -3.74 0.59
C ASP A 40 -16.66 -2.85 -0.65
N VAL A 41 -15.55 -2.30 -1.13
CA VAL A 41 -15.57 -1.32 -2.22
C VAL A 41 -16.04 -1.98 -3.50
N ARG A 42 -15.48 -3.13 -3.88
CA ARG A 42 -15.77 -3.72 -5.20
C ARG A 42 -17.03 -4.55 -5.24
N GLY A 43 -17.28 -5.36 -4.21
CA GLY A 43 -18.44 -6.25 -4.18
C GLY A 43 -19.75 -5.51 -3.92
N LYS A 44 -19.71 -4.44 -3.11
CA LYS A 44 -20.91 -3.70 -2.69
C LYS A 44 -20.92 -2.22 -3.07
N ALA A 45 -19.86 -1.70 -3.69
CA ALA A 45 -19.73 -0.27 -3.98
C ALA A 45 -19.89 0.59 -2.70
N GLU A 46 -19.35 0.10 -1.57
CA GLU A 46 -19.34 0.76 -0.27
C GLU A 46 -18.01 1.51 -0.09
N VAL A 47 -18.09 2.81 0.22
CA VAL A 47 -16.94 3.65 0.55
C VAL A 47 -17.22 4.38 1.87
N PRO A 48 -16.20 4.62 2.71
CA PRO A 48 -16.39 5.38 3.93
C PRO A 48 -16.68 6.86 3.63
N ASP A 49 -17.25 7.55 4.60
CA ASP A 49 -17.34 9.00 4.59
C ASP A 49 -16.09 9.64 5.26
N LEU A 50 -16.14 10.95 5.48
CA LEU A 50 -15.07 11.73 6.12
C LEU A 50 -15.17 11.76 7.66
N SER A 51 -16.04 10.94 8.26
CA SER A 51 -16.17 10.80 9.72
C SER A 51 -15.10 9.89 10.35
N PHE A 52 -14.29 9.23 9.51
CA PHE A 52 -13.10 8.48 9.90
C PHE A 52 -11.86 9.37 9.86
N ASP A 53 -10.82 9.03 10.60
CA ASP A 53 -9.58 9.82 10.69
C ASP A 53 -8.42 9.19 9.90
N ILE A 54 -8.44 7.86 9.79
CA ILE A 54 -7.39 7.08 9.15
C ILE A 54 -8.03 6.14 8.12
N TYR A 55 -7.38 5.99 6.98
CA TYR A 55 -7.83 5.16 5.87
C TYR A 55 -6.70 4.25 5.40
N ILE A 56 -6.98 2.95 5.27
CA ILE A 56 -6.09 1.99 4.60
C ILE A 56 -6.85 1.43 3.41
N SER A 57 -6.34 1.67 2.20
CA SER A 57 -6.90 1.09 0.98
C SER A 57 -6.01 -0.07 0.52
N THR A 58 -6.61 -1.24 0.33
CA THR A 58 -5.86 -2.47 0.14
C THR A 58 -5.31 -2.61 -1.27
N GLY A 59 -4.53 -3.69 -1.49
CA GLY A 59 -4.36 -4.25 -2.82
C GLY A 59 -5.65 -4.89 -3.33
N GLY A 60 -5.58 -5.47 -4.52
CA GLY A 60 -6.71 -6.09 -5.18
C GLY A 60 -6.30 -6.74 -6.50
N PRO A 61 -7.07 -7.73 -6.99
CA PRO A 61 -6.78 -8.38 -8.26
C PRO A 61 -7.16 -7.48 -9.45
N GLY A 62 -6.64 -7.79 -10.63
CA GLY A 62 -7.06 -7.18 -11.89
C GLY A 62 -6.30 -5.93 -12.31
N ASP A 63 -6.86 -5.21 -13.28
CA ASP A 63 -6.31 -3.98 -13.85
C ASP A 63 -6.82 -2.76 -13.08
N PRO A 64 -5.95 -1.97 -12.42
CA PRO A 64 -6.36 -0.77 -11.67
C PRO A 64 -6.95 0.35 -12.54
N ARG A 65 -6.91 0.20 -13.86
CA ARG A 65 -7.48 1.16 -14.83
C ARG A 65 -8.92 0.79 -15.22
N VAL A 66 -9.41 -0.36 -14.80
CA VAL A 66 -10.73 -0.89 -15.18
C VAL A 66 -11.61 -0.96 -13.95
N GLY A 67 -12.73 -0.23 -14.00
CA GLY A 67 -13.84 -0.35 -13.08
C GLY A 67 -15.14 -0.64 -13.82
N ASP A 68 -16.25 -0.72 -13.09
CA ASP A 68 -17.58 -0.99 -13.64
C ASP A 68 -18.44 0.27 -13.84
N GLY A 69 -17.89 1.45 -13.53
CA GLY A 69 -18.59 2.73 -13.55
C GLY A 69 -19.46 2.95 -12.31
N VAL A 70 -19.36 2.13 -11.28
CA VAL A 70 -20.14 2.24 -10.05
C VAL A 70 -19.24 2.30 -8.83
N TRP A 71 -18.48 1.24 -8.56
CA TRP A 71 -17.62 1.23 -7.37
C TRP A 71 -16.41 2.14 -7.55
N ASP A 72 -15.85 2.19 -8.76
CA ASP A 72 -14.66 2.97 -9.07
C ASP A 72 -14.97 4.45 -9.09
N GLU A 73 -16.13 4.86 -9.62
CA GLU A 73 -16.60 6.24 -9.55
C GLU A 73 -16.73 6.69 -8.09
N LYS A 74 -17.43 5.92 -7.24
CA LYS A 74 -17.54 6.22 -5.81
C LYS A 74 -16.19 6.25 -5.10
N TYR A 75 -15.27 5.36 -5.46
CA TYR A 75 -13.92 5.33 -4.89
C TYR A 75 -13.14 6.59 -5.24
N TYR A 76 -13.17 7.02 -6.51
CA TYR A 76 -12.48 8.23 -6.95
C TYR A 76 -13.13 9.51 -6.39
N GLU A 77 -14.46 9.55 -6.26
CA GLU A 77 -15.16 10.62 -5.56
C GLU A 77 -14.76 10.72 -4.08
N TRP A 78 -14.65 9.59 -3.39
CA TRP A 78 -14.14 9.53 -2.02
C TRP A 78 -12.69 10.02 -1.93
N LEU A 79 -11.82 9.56 -2.84
CA LEU A 79 -10.41 9.94 -2.86
C LEU A 79 -10.22 11.45 -3.09
N GLU A 80 -11.00 12.04 -4.01
CA GLU A 80 -11.02 13.48 -4.24
C GLU A 80 -11.55 14.22 -3.00
N SER A 81 -12.64 13.73 -2.39
CA SER A 81 -13.21 14.33 -1.18
C SER A 81 -12.23 14.34 -0.01
N LEU A 82 -11.44 13.27 0.15
CA LEU A 82 -10.38 13.17 1.14
C LEU A 82 -9.25 14.17 0.88
N TRP A 83 -8.85 14.32 -0.39
CA TRP A 83 -7.85 15.29 -0.82
C TRP A 83 -8.31 16.73 -0.53
N ASP A 84 -9.51 17.08 -0.97
CA ASP A 84 -10.10 18.41 -0.79
C ASP A 84 -10.31 18.76 0.69
N TRP A 85 -10.72 17.79 1.51
CA TRP A 85 -10.85 17.98 2.95
C TRP A 85 -9.52 18.39 3.59
N ASN A 86 -8.42 17.73 3.23
CA ASN A 86 -7.09 18.04 3.73
C ASN A 86 -6.54 19.36 3.16
N ALA A 87 -6.97 19.79 1.98
CA ALA A 87 -6.57 21.07 1.40
C ALA A 87 -7.16 22.28 2.16
N GLN A 88 -8.31 22.10 2.83
CA GLN A 88 -8.97 23.17 3.57
C GLN A 88 -8.26 23.47 4.90
N PRO A 89 -7.82 24.72 5.14
CA PRO A 89 -7.26 25.12 6.43
C PRO A 89 -8.26 24.99 7.57
N GLY A 90 -7.83 24.48 8.71
CA GLY A 90 -8.66 24.32 9.91
C GLY A 90 -9.42 22.99 9.99
N ASN A 91 -9.49 22.22 8.90
CA ASN A 91 -10.04 20.87 8.96
C ASN A 91 -9.09 19.92 9.72
N PRO A 92 -9.62 19.07 10.62
CA PRO A 92 -8.86 17.97 11.20
C PRO A 92 -8.28 17.08 10.10
N ARG A 93 -6.97 16.82 10.15
CA ARG A 93 -6.26 16.06 9.11
C ARG A 93 -6.71 14.62 9.04
N LYS A 94 -6.81 14.10 7.82
CA LYS A 94 -7.23 12.73 7.50
C LYS A 94 -6.09 11.98 6.83
N TYR A 95 -5.72 10.83 7.35
CA TYR A 95 -4.51 10.11 6.94
C TYR A 95 -4.85 8.91 6.06
N GLY A 96 -4.16 8.74 4.93
CA GLY A 96 -4.45 7.68 3.96
C GLY A 96 -3.21 6.87 3.58
N PHE A 97 -3.35 5.54 3.58
CA PHE A 97 -2.31 4.63 3.12
C PHE A 97 -2.83 3.73 1.99
N PHE A 98 -2.19 3.78 0.82
CA PHE A 98 -2.60 3.04 -0.38
C PHE A 98 -1.61 1.91 -0.70
N ILE A 99 -2.11 0.69 -0.88
CA ILE A 99 -1.30 -0.53 -1.07
C ILE A 99 -1.55 -1.12 -2.46
N CYS A 100 -0.48 -1.38 -3.21
CA CYS A 100 -0.48 -2.12 -4.47
C CYS A 100 -1.51 -1.59 -5.51
N HIS A 101 -2.71 -2.18 -5.56
CA HIS A 101 -3.79 -1.80 -6.48
C HIS A 101 -4.31 -0.38 -6.20
N SER A 102 -4.65 -0.06 -4.94
CA SER A 102 -5.10 1.29 -4.59
C SER A 102 -4.00 2.34 -4.78
N PHE A 103 -2.73 1.98 -4.58
CA PHE A 103 -1.61 2.87 -4.91
C PHE A 103 -1.59 3.20 -6.41
N GLN A 104 -1.83 2.21 -7.27
CA GLN A 104 -1.92 2.41 -8.72
C GLN A 104 -3.12 3.29 -9.07
N MET A 105 -4.29 3.07 -8.46
CA MET A 105 -5.47 3.92 -8.62
C MET A 105 -5.19 5.38 -8.20
N ALA A 106 -4.56 5.60 -7.05
CA ALA A 106 -4.18 6.95 -6.60
C ALA A 106 -3.21 7.63 -7.57
N CYS A 107 -2.24 6.89 -8.12
CA CYS A 107 -1.33 7.41 -9.15
C CYS A 107 -2.07 7.83 -10.43
N ILE A 108 -3.10 7.08 -10.85
CA ILE A 108 -3.96 7.40 -12.00
C ILE A 108 -4.75 8.67 -11.71
N HIS A 109 -5.45 8.69 -10.58
CA HIS A 109 -6.33 9.80 -10.17
C HIS A 109 -5.56 11.13 -10.09
N PHE A 110 -4.43 11.17 -9.38
CA PHE A 110 -3.61 12.37 -9.26
C PHE A 110 -2.77 12.69 -10.52
N ARG A 111 -2.79 11.79 -11.52
CA ARG A 111 -2.03 11.86 -12.76
C ARG A 111 -0.53 12.01 -12.53
N LEU A 112 0.02 11.28 -11.57
CA LEU A 112 1.44 11.39 -11.18
C LEU A 112 2.38 10.59 -12.09
N ALA A 113 1.89 9.53 -12.70
CA ALA A 113 2.69 8.58 -13.47
C ALA A 113 1.79 7.73 -14.39
N GLU A 114 2.39 6.91 -15.24
CA GLU A 114 1.68 5.95 -16.09
C GLU A 114 1.57 4.58 -15.39
N VAL A 115 0.38 3.98 -15.43
CA VAL A 115 0.15 2.61 -14.98
C VAL A 115 0.08 1.68 -16.19
N LYS A 116 1.02 0.73 -16.26
CA LYS A 116 1.18 -0.17 -17.41
C LYS A 116 1.30 -1.63 -16.98
N PRO A 117 0.86 -2.58 -17.83
CA PRO A 117 1.10 -3.99 -17.57
C PRO A 117 2.60 -4.28 -17.57
N ARG A 118 3.02 -5.21 -16.71
CA ARG A 118 4.36 -5.77 -16.71
C ARG A 118 4.46 -6.83 -17.80
N LYS A 119 5.67 -7.00 -18.35
CA LYS A 119 5.97 -8.12 -19.27
C LYS A 119 5.80 -9.50 -18.59
N SER A 120 6.05 -9.55 -17.28
CA SER A 120 5.82 -10.72 -16.44
C SER A 120 5.43 -10.26 -15.03
N MET A 121 4.57 -11.03 -14.37
CA MET A 121 4.17 -10.76 -13.00
C MET A 121 5.41 -10.58 -12.10
N ALA A 122 5.42 -9.55 -11.26
CA ALA A 122 6.35 -9.53 -10.13
C ALA A 122 5.85 -10.55 -9.12
N PHE A 123 6.71 -11.51 -8.75
CA PHE A 123 6.35 -12.57 -7.83
C PHE A 123 7.50 -12.89 -6.90
N GLY A 124 7.29 -12.68 -5.60
CA GLY A 124 8.21 -13.05 -4.54
C GLY A 124 8.73 -11.84 -3.77
N THR A 125 9.93 -11.98 -3.23
CA THR A 125 10.53 -10.97 -2.36
C THR A 125 11.76 -10.34 -3.01
N PHE A 126 11.80 -9.00 -3.02
CA PHE A 126 12.82 -8.25 -3.76
C PHE A 126 13.32 -7.04 -2.97
N PRO A 127 14.59 -6.65 -3.18
CA PRO A 127 15.08 -5.40 -2.63
C PRO A 127 14.48 -4.19 -3.38
N VAL A 128 14.06 -3.19 -2.63
CA VAL A 128 13.61 -1.88 -3.10
C VAL A 128 14.56 -0.82 -2.54
N HIS A 129 14.88 0.18 -3.35
CA HIS A 129 15.82 1.23 -2.97
C HIS A 129 15.05 2.49 -2.64
N MET A 130 15.36 3.10 -1.50
CA MET A 130 14.91 4.46 -1.20
C MET A 130 15.46 5.41 -2.27
N ALA A 131 14.67 6.41 -2.64
CA ALA A 131 15.01 7.40 -3.66
C ALA A 131 14.58 8.79 -3.18
N GLY A 132 15.40 9.81 -3.47
CA GLY A 132 15.12 11.20 -3.11
C GLY A 132 14.78 11.34 -1.61
N GLU A 133 13.64 11.97 -1.33
CA GLU A 133 13.12 12.21 0.01
C GLU A 133 12.74 10.93 0.78
N GLY A 134 12.67 9.77 0.09
CA GLY A 134 12.48 8.48 0.76
C GLY A 134 13.58 8.12 1.76
N VAL A 135 14.77 8.73 1.67
CA VAL A 135 15.84 8.55 2.67
C VAL A 135 15.51 9.24 4.00
N HIS A 136 14.59 10.20 3.98
CA HIS A 136 14.11 10.96 5.14
C HIS A 136 12.66 10.63 5.51
N GLU A 137 12.04 9.68 4.80
CA GLU A 137 10.66 9.27 5.01
C GLU A 137 10.51 8.63 6.40
N PRO A 138 9.70 9.20 7.31
CA PRO A 138 9.52 8.64 8.65
C PRO A 138 8.98 7.21 8.67
N LEU A 139 8.23 6.79 7.65
CA LEU A 139 7.73 5.41 7.56
C LEU A 139 8.81 4.39 7.14
N PHE A 140 9.96 4.85 6.66
CA PHE A 140 11.10 4.01 6.30
C PHE A 140 12.22 4.03 7.35
N GLU A 141 12.03 4.76 8.45
CA GLU A 141 12.99 4.84 9.54
C GLU A 141 13.26 3.45 10.14
N GLY A 142 14.54 3.09 10.24
CA GLY A 142 14.99 1.76 10.71
C GLY A 142 15.11 0.70 9.60
N LEU A 143 14.64 0.96 8.38
CA LEU A 143 14.86 0.05 7.24
C LEU A 143 16.24 0.27 6.60
N PRO A 144 16.94 -0.80 6.17
CA PRO A 144 18.15 -0.66 5.36
C PRO A 144 17.82 -0.10 3.97
N ASN A 145 18.83 0.41 3.26
CA ASN A 145 18.68 0.79 1.85
C ASN A 145 19.68 -0.02 0.99
N PRO A 146 19.21 -1.00 0.21
CA PRO A 146 17.81 -1.38 -0.02
C PRO A 146 17.20 -2.21 1.12
N PHE A 147 15.86 -2.20 1.21
CA PHE A 147 15.08 -3.09 2.08
C PHE A 147 14.27 -4.09 1.26
N PHE A 148 13.89 -5.22 1.86
CA PHE A 148 13.16 -6.28 1.17
C PHE A 148 11.65 -6.14 1.32
N ILE A 149 10.93 -6.32 0.21
CA ILE A 149 9.47 -6.24 0.18
C ILE A 149 8.87 -7.52 -0.40
N ALA A 150 7.57 -7.73 -0.17
CA ALA A 150 6.76 -8.72 -0.87
C ALA A 150 6.06 -8.05 -2.08
N ASP A 151 6.22 -8.60 -3.28
CA ASP A 151 5.67 -8.04 -4.53
C ASP A 151 4.93 -9.11 -5.34
N PHE A 152 3.62 -8.87 -5.59
CA PHE A 152 2.72 -9.78 -6.29
C PHE A 152 1.79 -8.98 -7.22
N ARG A 153 2.28 -8.62 -8.41
CA ARG A 153 1.52 -7.70 -9.30
C ARG A 153 1.76 -7.91 -10.78
N HIS A 154 0.71 -7.66 -11.54
CA HIS A 154 0.74 -7.62 -13.01
C HIS A 154 0.93 -6.21 -13.57
N TYR A 155 0.72 -5.16 -12.76
CA TYR A 155 0.83 -3.76 -13.17
C TYR A 155 1.98 -3.05 -12.46
N GLN A 156 2.46 -1.97 -13.07
CA GLN A 156 3.53 -1.15 -12.55
C GLN A 156 3.28 0.32 -12.80
N VAL A 157 3.74 1.15 -11.87
CA VAL A 157 3.74 2.61 -12.00
C VAL A 157 5.12 3.01 -12.50
N ILE A 158 5.18 3.65 -13.67
CA ILE A 158 6.41 4.10 -14.33
C ILE A 158 6.17 5.45 -15.00
N GLN A 159 7.19 6.07 -15.58
CA GLN A 159 7.08 7.33 -16.31
C GLN A 159 6.49 8.46 -15.45
N PRO A 160 7.19 8.87 -14.37
CA PRO A 160 6.72 9.95 -13.51
C PRO A 160 6.55 11.27 -14.27
N LYS A 161 5.44 11.94 -14.02
CA LYS A 161 5.11 13.26 -14.59
C LYS A 161 5.68 14.34 -13.68
N ALA A 162 6.96 14.67 -13.88
CA ALA A 162 7.73 15.57 -13.00
C ALA A 162 7.06 16.93 -12.72
N ASN A 163 6.40 17.54 -13.72
CA ASN A 163 5.66 18.79 -13.51
C ASN A 163 4.50 18.59 -12.53
N ARG A 164 3.74 17.51 -12.70
CA ARG A 164 2.58 17.21 -11.85
C ARG A 164 2.98 16.85 -10.42
N LEU A 165 4.07 16.09 -10.25
CA LEU A 165 4.65 15.81 -8.92
C LEU A 165 4.98 17.13 -8.20
N ARG A 166 5.65 18.06 -8.88
CA ARG A 166 5.99 19.39 -8.32
C ARG A 166 4.75 20.23 -8.00
N GLU A 167 3.76 20.24 -8.88
CA GLU A 167 2.49 20.98 -8.65
C GLU A 167 1.77 20.52 -7.39
N LEU A 168 1.79 19.21 -7.11
CA LEU A 168 1.13 18.64 -5.93
C LEU A 168 2.03 18.59 -4.69
N GLY A 169 3.33 18.89 -4.82
CA GLY A 169 4.30 18.65 -3.75
C GLY A 169 4.48 17.16 -3.43
N ALA A 170 4.20 16.28 -4.38
CA ALA A 170 4.30 14.83 -4.21
C ALA A 170 5.73 14.34 -4.49
N GLU A 171 6.17 13.36 -3.70
CA GLU A 171 7.55 12.90 -3.67
C GLU A 171 7.66 11.40 -3.94
N ILE A 172 8.56 11.01 -4.84
CA ILE A 172 8.89 9.59 -5.05
C ILE A 172 9.81 9.15 -3.91
N LEU A 173 9.39 8.12 -3.18
CA LEU A 173 10.09 7.63 -1.99
C LEU A 173 10.98 6.43 -2.29
N ALA A 174 10.57 5.58 -3.24
CA ALA A 174 11.27 4.32 -3.48
C ALA A 174 11.14 3.86 -4.93
N LEU A 175 12.15 3.15 -5.41
CA LEU A 175 12.24 2.61 -6.76
C LEU A 175 12.63 1.12 -6.73
N GLU A 176 12.12 0.35 -7.69
CA GLU A 176 12.39 -1.10 -7.84
C GLU A 176 13.90 -1.37 -7.94
N LYS A 177 14.38 -2.59 -7.67
CA LYS A 177 15.81 -2.94 -7.79
C LYS A 177 16.47 -2.45 -9.08
N ILE A 178 17.75 -2.08 -8.97
CA ILE A 178 18.59 -1.70 -10.11
C ILE A 178 18.84 -2.94 -10.98
N ARG A 179 18.58 -2.82 -12.29
CA ARG A 179 18.75 -3.92 -13.28
C ARG A 179 19.48 -3.38 -14.52
N PRO A 180 20.81 -3.22 -14.50
CA PRO A 180 21.53 -2.57 -15.60
C PRO A 180 21.44 -3.35 -16.92
N HIS A 181 21.22 -4.67 -16.84
CA HIS A 181 21.11 -5.56 -18.00
C HIS A 181 19.67 -5.69 -18.56
N VAL A 182 18.68 -5.04 -17.93
CA VAL A 182 17.28 -5.12 -18.37
C VAL A 182 16.88 -3.73 -18.91
N PRO A 183 16.61 -3.58 -20.21
CA PRO A 183 16.25 -2.30 -20.83
C PRO A 183 14.78 -1.94 -20.55
N LEU A 184 14.37 -2.02 -19.29
CA LEU A 184 13.04 -1.64 -18.82
C LEU A 184 13.20 -0.64 -17.69
N GLU A 185 12.36 0.38 -17.69
CA GLU A 185 12.29 1.37 -16.62
C GLU A 185 12.02 0.70 -15.27
N ARG A 186 12.55 1.29 -14.19
CA ARG A 186 12.30 0.85 -12.82
C ARG A 186 10.91 1.33 -12.41
N ALA A 187 10.12 0.44 -11.80
CA ALA A 187 8.85 0.84 -11.22
C ALA A 187 9.05 1.78 -10.02
N ILE A 188 8.13 2.73 -9.87
CA ILE A 188 7.96 3.53 -8.67
C ILE A 188 7.32 2.64 -7.60
N MET A 189 7.97 2.54 -6.46
CA MET A 189 7.60 1.62 -5.38
C MET A 189 6.94 2.31 -4.20
N GLY A 190 7.07 3.64 -4.08
CA GLY A 190 6.37 4.43 -3.08
C GLY A 190 6.30 5.90 -3.46
N ILE A 191 5.19 6.56 -3.12
CA ILE A 191 4.96 7.99 -3.29
C ILE A 191 4.33 8.54 -2.03
N ARG A 192 4.84 9.68 -1.56
CA ARG A 192 4.12 10.56 -0.63
C ARG A 192 3.31 11.55 -1.47
N PHE A 193 1.98 11.43 -1.45
CA PHE A 193 1.08 12.25 -2.24
C PHE A 193 0.84 13.62 -1.59
N SER A 194 0.74 13.65 -0.26
CA SER A 194 0.73 14.84 0.60
C SER A 194 1.34 14.49 1.96
N GLN A 195 1.37 15.43 2.92
CA GLN A 195 1.83 15.11 4.28
C GLN A 195 1.04 13.96 4.93
N GLU A 196 -0.25 13.87 4.62
CA GLU A 196 -1.20 12.92 5.20
C GLU A 196 -1.42 11.66 4.35
N LEU A 197 -1.15 11.73 3.03
CA LEU A 197 -1.44 10.66 2.08
C LEU A 197 -0.16 10.03 1.52
N ILE A 198 -0.04 8.72 1.66
CA ILE A 198 1.12 7.94 1.19
C ILE A 198 0.68 6.62 0.59
N GLY A 199 1.45 6.06 -0.33
CA GLY A 199 1.20 4.71 -0.80
C GLY A 199 2.43 4.03 -1.35
N VAL A 200 2.32 2.71 -1.43
CA VAL A 200 3.39 1.82 -1.89
C VAL A 200 2.86 0.78 -2.87
N GLN A 201 3.70 0.41 -3.83
CA GLN A 201 3.34 -0.57 -4.87
C GLN A 201 3.45 -2.02 -4.41
N PHE A 202 4.17 -2.25 -3.31
CA PHE A 202 4.40 -3.56 -2.73
C PHE A 202 3.43 -3.80 -1.55
N HIS A 203 3.57 -4.96 -0.90
CA HIS A 203 2.70 -5.39 0.20
C HIS A 203 3.44 -5.29 1.55
N PRO A 204 3.47 -4.11 2.20
CA PRO A 204 4.07 -3.96 3.52
C PRO A 204 3.28 -4.72 4.60
N GLU A 205 2.02 -5.07 4.34
CA GLU A 205 1.19 -5.84 5.25
C GLU A 205 1.61 -7.31 5.31
N ALA A 206 2.30 -7.84 4.30
CA ALA A 206 2.50 -9.28 4.17
C ALA A 206 3.43 -9.85 5.26
N ASP A 207 2.93 -10.77 6.07
CA ASP A 207 3.71 -11.43 7.11
C ASP A 207 4.35 -12.74 6.60
N PRO A 208 5.58 -13.08 7.05
CA PRO A 208 6.27 -14.29 6.59
C PRO A 208 5.52 -15.59 6.87
N ASP A 209 4.90 -15.73 8.04
CA ASP A 209 4.26 -16.98 8.48
C ASP A 209 3.02 -17.30 7.64
N GLY A 210 2.19 -16.29 7.42
CA GLY A 210 1.01 -16.33 6.57
C GLY A 210 1.35 -16.63 5.12
N MET A 211 2.37 -15.97 4.60
CA MET A 211 2.90 -16.26 3.25
C MET A 211 3.42 -17.69 3.14
N LEU A 212 4.17 -18.17 4.13
CA LEU A 212 4.72 -19.51 4.14
C LEU A 212 3.60 -20.56 4.12
N LYS A 213 2.61 -20.44 5.01
CA LYS A 213 1.43 -21.32 5.04
C LYS A 213 0.69 -21.30 3.71
N HIS A 214 0.54 -20.12 3.11
CA HIS A 214 -0.14 -19.95 1.83
C HIS A 214 0.60 -20.63 0.67
N PHE A 215 1.93 -20.55 0.63
CA PHE A 215 2.74 -21.12 -0.45
C PHE A 215 3.12 -22.59 -0.25
N LEU A 216 2.90 -23.14 0.95
CA LEU A 216 3.02 -24.57 1.22
C LEU A 216 1.75 -25.36 0.86
N ASP A 217 0.63 -24.67 0.60
CA ASP A 217 -0.57 -25.30 0.06
C ASP A 217 -0.25 -26.03 -1.27
N PRO A 218 -0.58 -27.32 -1.42
CA PRO A 218 -0.17 -28.11 -2.58
C PRO A 218 -0.67 -27.56 -3.93
N GLU A 219 -1.91 -27.09 -3.98
CA GLU A 219 -2.52 -26.55 -5.20
C GLU A 219 -1.84 -25.23 -5.59
N ARG A 220 -1.63 -24.33 -4.62
CA ARG A 220 -0.92 -23.07 -4.86
C ARG A 220 0.54 -23.29 -5.25
N ARG A 221 1.24 -24.18 -4.55
CA ARG A 221 2.62 -24.55 -4.90
C ARG A 221 2.70 -25.02 -6.34
N LYS A 222 1.79 -25.93 -6.75
CA LYS A 222 1.76 -26.45 -8.12
C LYS A 222 1.56 -25.31 -9.12
N ALA A 223 0.57 -24.46 -8.91
CA ALA A 223 0.30 -23.30 -9.79
C ALA A 223 1.52 -22.36 -9.89
N ILE A 224 2.16 -22.05 -8.76
CA ILE A 224 3.36 -21.18 -8.73
C ILE A 224 4.54 -21.81 -9.46
N VAL A 225 4.77 -23.11 -9.28
CA VAL A 225 5.87 -23.82 -9.95
C VAL A 225 5.61 -23.89 -11.46
N GLU A 226 4.37 -24.11 -11.87
CA GLU A 226 3.96 -24.11 -13.29
C GLU A 226 4.12 -22.71 -13.93
N GLU A 227 3.76 -21.64 -13.22
CA GLU A 227 3.81 -20.27 -13.77
C GLU A 227 5.20 -19.61 -13.67
N HIS A 228 5.90 -19.80 -12.55
CA HIS A 228 7.12 -19.05 -12.21
C HIS A 228 8.38 -19.92 -12.16
N GLY A 229 8.23 -21.23 -12.13
CA GLY A 229 9.32 -22.20 -12.08
C GLY A 229 9.78 -22.53 -10.65
N GLN A 230 10.31 -23.75 -10.50
CA GLN A 230 10.73 -24.33 -9.23
C GLN A 230 11.79 -23.48 -8.49
N GLU A 231 12.76 -22.91 -9.22
CA GLU A 231 13.83 -22.11 -8.60
C GLU A 231 13.33 -20.82 -7.95
N LYS A 232 12.33 -20.15 -8.57
CA LYS A 232 11.75 -18.93 -7.99
C LYS A 232 10.92 -19.26 -6.76
N TYR A 233 10.18 -20.36 -6.80
CA TYR A 233 9.43 -20.86 -5.65
C TYR A 233 10.35 -21.12 -4.45
N LEU A 234 11.41 -21.91 -4.64
CA LEU A 234 12.33 -22.26 -3.55
C LEU A 234 12.99 -21.02 -2.95
N ARG A 235 13.47 -20.11 -3.79
CA ARG A 235 14.09 -18.85 -3.34
C ARG A 235 13.12 -17.99 -2.53
N MET A 236 11.85 -17.94 -2.94
CA MET A 236 10.83 -17.23 -2.19
C MET A 236 10.66 -17.85 -0.80
N ILE A 237 10.52 -19.17 -0.70
CA ILE A 237 10.40 -19.88 0.60
C ILE A 237 11.62 -19.61 1.48
N ASP A 238 12.84 -19.69 0.95
CA ASP A 238 14.07 -19.40 1.70
C ASP A 238 14.10 -17.97 2.23
N HIS A 239 13.58 -17.01 1.46
CA HIS A 239 13.50 -15.61 1.90
C HIS A 239 12.46 -15.38 3.00
N LEU A 240 11.41 -16.20 3.10
CA LEU A 240 10.41 -16.09 4.17
C LEU A 240 10.95 -16.52 5.53
N HIS A 241 11.99 -17.35 5.56
CA HIS A 241 12.65 -17.76 6.79
C HIS A 241 13.65 -16.73 7.33
N ASP A 242 13.91 -15.64 6.59
CA ASP A 242 14.88 -14.62 6.97
C ASP A 242 14.18 -13.41 7.60
N SER A 243 14.42 -13.20 8.90
CA SER A 243 13.84 -12.11 9.69
C SER A 243 14.25 -10.72 9.19
N ASP A 244 15.42 -10.59 8.57
CA ASP A 244 15.94 -9.28 8.12
C ASP A 244 15.38 -8.88 6.75
N LYS A 245 14.50 -9.72 6.16
CA LYS A 245 13.86 -9.45 4.89
C LYS A 245 12.47 -8.82 5.06
N ILE A 246 11.42 -9.54 4.69
CA ILE A 246 10.06 -8.97 4.64
C ILE A 246 9.46 -8.78 6.04
N ALA A 247 9.93 -9.52 7.05
CA ALA A 247 9.44 -9.38 8.43
C ALA A 247 9.75 -7.98 8.97
N LEU A 248 10.93 -7.44 8.69
CA LEU A 248 11.30 -6.08 9.07
C LEU A 248 10.39 -5.04 8.41
N THR A 249 10.11 -5.18 7.11
CA THR A 249 9.16 -4.30 6.40
C THR A 249 7.75 -4.36 7.01
N HIS A 250 7.28 -5.56 7.37
CA HIS A 250 5.98 -5.80 8.01
C HIS A 250 5.87 -5.11 9.37
N GLU A 251 6.92 -5.18 10.19
CA GLU A 251 6.93 -4.60 11.54
C GLU A 251 7.17 -3.07 11.54
N VAL A 252 7.64 -2.48 10.44
CA VAL A 252 7.96 -1.06 10.37
C VAL A 252 6.89 -0.24 9.68
N ILE A 253 6.62 -0.47 8.38
CA ILE A 253 5.97 0.54 7.53
C ILE A 253 4.54 0.85 7.98
N LEU A 254 3.66 -0.17 8.00
CA LEU A 254 2.25 0.05 8.33
C LEU A 254 2.04 0.30 9.84
N PRO A 255 2.74 -0.37 10.77
CA PRO A 255 2.71 0.00 12.19
C PRO A 255 3.14 1.44 12.46
N MET A 256 4.20 1.92 11.80
CA MET A 256 4.67 3.30 11.95
C MET A 256 3.64 4.29 11.40
N PHE A 257 2.99 3.98 10.28
CA PHE A 257 1.88 4.79 9.75
C PHE A 257 0.76 4.91 10.79
N LEU A 258 0.28 3.78 11.30
CA LEU A 258 -0.78 3.74 12.30
C LEU A 258 -0.40 4.55 13.55
N GLN A 259 0.78 4.29 14.12
CA GLN A 259 1.24 4.98 15.32
C GLN A 259 1.31 6.50 15.14
N ARG A 260 1.86 6.97 14.01
CA ARG A 260 2.03 8.40 13.74
C ARG A 260 0.69 9.08 13.45
N SER A 261 -0.18 8.44 12.67
CA SER A 261 -1.50 8.97 12.36
C SER A 261 -2.37 9.08 13.61
N ILE A 262 -2.43 8.03 14.44
CA ILE A 262 -3.14 8.04 15.73
C ILE A 262 -2.66 9.19 16.61
N LYS A 263 -1.34 9.32 16.80
CA LYS A 263 -0.76 10.38 17.64
C LYS A 263 -1.13 11.77 17.13
N SER A 264 -1.18 11.96 15.82
CA SER A 264 -1.49 13.26 15.21
C SER A 264 -2.97 13.62 15.37
N VAL A 265 -3.87 12.63 15.24
CA VAL A 265 -5.30 12.79 15.53
C VAL A 265 -5.51 13.14 17.01
N GLU A 266 -4.93 12.35 17.93
CA GLU A 266 -5.02 12.59 19.38
C GLU A 266 -4.51 13.98 19.79
N ALA A 267 -3.39 14.43 19.20
CA ALA A 267 -2.83 15.76 19.48
C ALA A 267 -3.74 16.91 19.03
N THR A 268 -4.46 16.73 17.92
CA THR A 268 -5.41 17.74 17.41
C THR A 268 -6.62 17.83 18.32
N SER A 269 -7.17 16.70 18.76
CA SER A 269 -8.32 16.66 19.67
C SER A 269 -8.05 17.27 21.04
N LEU A 270 -6.79 17.33 21.48
CA LEU A 270 -6.40 17.98 22.74
C LEU A 270 -6.32 19.50 22.66
N ILE A 271 -6.21 20.07 21.46
CA ILE A 271 -6.11 21.52 21.24
C ILE A 271 -7.51 22.15 21.11
N GLU A 272 -8.52 21.35 20.73
CA GLU A 272 -9.91 21.78 20.52
C GLU A 272 -10.78 21.74 21.79
N VAL A 273 -10.23 21.28 22.93
CA VAL A 273 -10.87 21.23 24.26
C VAL A 273 -10.33 22.34 25.16
#